data_AF-A0A1V5KXY6-F1
#
_entry.id   AF-A0A1V5KXY6-F1
#
_cell.length_a   1.000
_cell.length_b   1.000
_cell.length_c   1.000
_cell.angle_alpha   90.00
_cell.angle_beta   90.00
_cell.angle_gamma   90.00
#
_symmetry.space_group_name_H-M   'P 1'
#
loop_
_entity.id
_entity.type
_entity.pdbx_description
1 polymer ?
#
loop_
_entity_poly.entity_id
_entity_poly.type
_entity_poly.pdbx_seq_one_letter_code
_entity_poly.pdbx_strand_id
1 'polypeptide(L)'
;MEGTEHPGTTGRLRPSSDSRGAVQIGLLVRSTQGRDSGRYYLVVGVESDTKVRVADGELRKVETPKRKNIRHLKSCGLIAGEVRDKALDAKRVTNNDVRKELKSLVEKLESEILPIKEVGLIPDG
;
A
#
# COMPACT_ATOMS: atom_id res chain seq x y z
N MET A 1 7.26 33.80 38.99
CA MET A 1 8.13 32.84 38.28
C MET A 1 7.22 32.03 37.38
N GLU A 2 7.11 32.52 36.16
CA GLU A 2 6.34 31.94 35.07
C GLU A 2 7.03 30.64 34.62
N GLY A 3 6.27 29.57 34.51
CA GLY A 3 6.74 28.26 34.10
C GLY A 3 5.52 27.42 33.74
N THR A 4 5.06 27.64 32.52
CA THR A 4 3.80 27.21 31.92
C THR A 4 3.59 25.71 31.94
N GLU A 5 2.48 25.30 32.56
CA GLU A 5 1.87 23.99 32.40
C GLU A 5 1.38 23.87 30.95
N HIS A 6 2.03 23.01 30.15
CA HIS A 6 1.54 22.66 28.82
C HIS A 6 0.99 21.23 28.83
N PRO A 7 -0.32 21.00 29.04
CA PRO A 7 -0.96 19.79 28.54
C PRO A 7 -1.14 19.95 27.02
N GLY A 8 -0.05 19.76 26.29
CA GLY A 8 -0.06 19.72 24.83
C GLY A 8 -0.84 18.50 24.35
N THR A 9 -2.07 18.75 23.93
CA THR A 9 -3.01 17.87 23.26
C THR A 9 -2.37 17.04 22.14
N THR A 10 -1.89 15.82 22.41
CA THR A 10 -1.73 14.84 21.31
C THR A 10 -3.13 14.31 21.02
N GLY A 11 -3.80 15.03 20.12
CA GLY A 11 -5.11 14.67 19.62
C GLY A 11 -5.14 13.19 19.26
N ARG A 12 -6.09 12.49 19.88
CA ARG A 12 -6.70 11.28 19.36
C ARG A 12 -6.85 11.48 17.85
N LEU A 13 -6.01 10.83 17.04
CA LEU A 13 -6.18 10.78 15.60
C LEU A 13 -7.61 10.29 15.39
N ARG A 14 -8.50 11.19 14.98
CA ARG A 14 -9.80 10.79 14.46
C ARG A 14 -9.46 10.08 13.16
N PRO A 15 -9.71 8.77 12.99
CA PRO A 15 -9.89 8.26 11.66
C PRO A 15 -11.21 8.88 11.19
N SER A 16 -11.16 10.08 10.60
CA SER A 16 -12.29 10.59 9.84
C SER A 16 -12.49 9.60 8.70
N SER A 17 -13.57 8.83 8.82
CA SER A 17 -14.09 7.88 7.84
C SER A 17 -14.30 8.55 6.48
N ASP A 18 -13.24 8.73 5.71
CA ASP A 18 -13.37 8.92 4.27
C ASP A 18 -13.11 7.60 3.55
N SER A 19 -14.21 6.85 3.40
CA SER A 19 -14.30 5.57 2.71
C SER A 19 -14.22 5.73 1.17
N ARG A 20 -13.34 6.59 0.66
CA ARG A 20 -13.08 6.74 -0.79
C ARG A 20 -11.59 6.79 -1.10
N GLY A 21 -10.99 5.60 -1.24
CA GLY A 21 -9.79 5.41 -2.07
C GLY A 21 -8.55 6.25 -1.72
N ALA A 22 -8.38 6.63 -0.46
CA ALA A 22 -7.20 7.36 -0.02
C ALA A 22 -5.95 6.47 -0.21
N VAL A 23 -5.04 6.89 -1.10
CA VAL A 23 -3.77 6.19 -1.27
C VAL A 23 -2.90 6.47 -0.05
N GLN A 24 -2.59 5.42 0.70
CA GLN A 24 -1.83 5.51 1.95
C GLN A 24 -0.58 4.64 1.93
N ILE A 25 0.34 4.90 2.86
CA ILE A 25 1.54 4.08 3.04
C ILE A 25 1.12 2.64 3.44
N GLY A 26 1.82 1.67 2.86
CA GLY A 26 1.55 0.24 2.98
C GLY A 26 0.48 -0.28 2.01
N LEU A 27 -0.22 0.57 1.27
CA LEU A 27 -1.26 0.11 0.33
C LEU A 27 -0.65 -0.71 -0.81
N LEU A 28 -1.24 -1.89 -1.07
CA LEU A 28 -0.93 -2.71 -2.23
C LEU A 28 -1.58 -2.11 -3.48
N VAL A 29 -0.74 -1.82 -4.47
CA VAL A 29 -1.17 -1.27 -5.74
C VAL A 29 -0.60 -2.08 -6.89
N ARG A 30 -1.40 -2.26 -7.94
CA ARG A 30 -0.98 -2.90 -9.18
C ARG A 30 -0.77 -1.87 -10.27
N SER A 31 0.32 -2.01 -11.00
CA SER A 31 0.59 -1.26 -12.22
C SER A 31 -0.33 -1.70 -13.35
N THR A 32 -1.14 -0.78 -13.89
CA THR A 32 -2.03 -1.07 -15.03
C THR A 32 -1.46 -0.64 -16.38
N GLN A 33 -0.48 0.28 -16.38
CA GLN A 33 0.09 0.87 -17.59
C GLN A 33 1.61 1.10 -17.46
N GLY A 34 2.30 1.12 -18.61
CA GLY A 34 3.74 1.34 -18.75
C GLY A 34 4.57 0.06 -18.83
N ARG A 35 5.91 0.20 -18.82
CA ARG A 35 6.87 -0.94 -18.92
C ARG A 35 6.75 -1.97 -17.79
N ASP A 36 6.22 -1.55 -16.65
CA ASP A 36 5.99 -2.41 -15.48
C ASP A 36 4.51 -2.84 -15.37
N SER A 37 3.74 -2.80 -16.45
CA SER A 37 2.33 -3.24 -16.42
C SER A 37 2.23 -4.67 -15.90
N GLY A 38 1.27 -4.92 -14.99
CA GLY A 38 1.06 -6.21 -14.35
C GLY A 38 1.78 -6.39 -13.00
N ARG A 39 2.78 -5.58 -12.67
CA ARG A 39 3.53 -5.71 -11.41
C ARG A 39 2.82 -5.08 -10.22
N TYR A 40 2.99 -5.70 -9.05
CA TYR A 40 2.51 -5.20 -7.76
C TYR A 40 3.59 -4.40 -7.05
N TYR A 41 3.17 -3.38 -6.29
CA TYR A 41 4.03 -2.53 -5.49
C TYR A 41 3.33 -2.14 -4.19
N LEU A 42 4.13 -1.79 -3.18
CA LEU A 42 3.65 -1.13 -1.97
C LEU A 42 3.89 0.37 -2.06
N VAL A 43 2.91 1.16 -1.63
CA VAL A 43 3.08 2.60 -1.45
C VAL A 43 3.95 2.85 -0.23
N VAL A 44 5.09 3.50 -0.42
CA VAL A 44 6.06 3.83 0.65
C VAL A 44 6.10 5.32 0.96
N GLY A 45 5.41 6.13 0.16
CA GLY A 45 5.25 7.55 0.41
C GLY A 45 4.20 8.16 -0.51
N VAL A 46 3.58 9.23 -0.04
CA VAL A 46 2.62 10.03 -0.80
C VAL A 46 3.27 11.39 -1.00
N GLU A 47 3.49 11.79 -2.26
CA GLU A 47 4.07 13.11 -2.57
C GLU A 47 2.95 14.15 -2.76
N SER A 48 1.83 13.75 -3.34
CA SER A 48 0.66 14.61 -3.60
C SER A 48 -0.57 13.73 -3.84
N ASP A 49 -1.75 14.33 -3.97
CA ASP A 49 -3.02 13.64 -4.24
C ASP A 49 -3.06 12.84 -5.56
N THR A 50 -2.10 13.08 -6.46
CA THR A 50 -1.99 12.40 -7.76
C THR A 50 -0.72 11.58 -7.92
N LYS A 51 0.28 11.77 -7.05
CA LYS A 51 1.62 11.19 -7.20
C LYS A 51 2.08 10.52 -5.92
N VAL A 52 2.54 9.28 -6.07
CA VAL A 52 2.99 8.44 -4.95
C VAL A 52 4.32 7.79 -5.27
N ARG A 53 5.01 7.39 -4.21
CA ARG A 53 6.26 6.63 -4.26
C ARG A 53 5.93 5.18 -3.95
N VAL A 54 6.30 4.29 -4.86
CA VAL A 54 6.04 2.87 -4.74
C VAL A 54 7.33 2.06 -4.78
N ALA A 55 7.38 0.97 -4.03
CA ALA A 55 8.52 0.05 -3.95
C ALA A 55 8.04 -1.40 -3.91
N ASP A 56 8.82 -2.29 -4.52
CA ASP A 56 8.60 -3.74 -4.48
C ASP A 56 9.70 -4.47 -3.67
N GLY A 57 10.78 -3.76 -3.31
CA GLY A 57 11.91 -4.28 -2.55
C GLY A 57 12.91 -5.09 -3.38
N GLU A 58 12.62 -5.41 -4.64
CA GLU A 58 13.50 -6.14 -5.55
C GLU A 58 14.06 -5.24 -6.65
N LEU A 59 13.22 -4.85 -7.60
CA LEU A 59 13.54 -3.96 -8.70
C LEU A 59 13.57 -2.50 -8.22
N ARG A 60 12.64 -2.11 -7.35
CA ARG A 60 12.56 -0.78 -6.75
C ARG A 60 12.66 -0.89 -5.24
N LYS A 61 13.81 -0.49 -4.73
CA LYS A 61 14.11 -0.46 -3.29
C LYS A 61 13.35 0.68 -2.61
N VAL A 62 13.18 0.56 -1.29
CA VAL A 62 12.60 1.64 -0.46
C VAL A 62 13.45 2.92 -0.53
N GLU A 63 14.76 2.77 -0.79
CA GLU A 63 15.72 3.86 -0.95
C GLU A 63 15.65 4.53 -2.33
N THR A 64 15.24 3.78 -3.36
CA THR A 64 15.07 4.27 -4.74
C THR A 64 13.64 4.02 -5.24
N PRO A 65 12.62 4.54 -4.52
CA PRO A 65 11.25 4.24 -4.82
C PRO A 65 10.86 4.88 -6.16
N LYS A 66 9.98 4.20 -6.88
CA LYS A 66 9.51 4.69 -8.17
C LYS A 66 8.39 5.71 -7.94
N ARG A 67 8.57 6.91 -8.50
CA ARG A 67 7.48 7.89 -8.60
C ARG A 67 6.45 7.40 -9.61
N LYS A 68 5.18 7.35 -9.20
CA LYS A 68 4.09 6.90 -10.06
C LYS A 68 2.83 7.73 -9.82
N ASN A 69 2.11 7.98 -10.91
CA ASN A 69 0.82 8.64 -10.86
C ASN A 69 -0.25 7.61 -10.45
N ILE A 70 -1.11 7.99 -9.52
CA ILE A 70 -2.20 7.16 -8.99
C ILE A 70 -3.14 6.72 -10.12
N ARG A 71 -3.33 7.52 -11.18
CA ARG A 71 -4.15 7.14 -12.35
C ARG A 71 -3.66 5.89 -13.09
N HIS A 72 -2.38 5.51 -12.93
CA HIS A 72 -1.77 4.32 -13.55
C HIS A 72 -1.62 3.16 -12.55
N LEU A 73 -2.24 3.29 -11.39
CA LEU A 73 -2.24 2.32 -10.31
C LEU A 73 -3.68 1.87 -10.06
N LYS A 74 -3.84 0.57 -9.87
CA LYS A 74 -5.08 -0.02 -9.35
C LYS A 74 -4.83 -0.39 -7.89
N SER A 75 -5.53 0.25 -6.98
CA SER A 75 -5.51 -0.13 -5.57
C SER A 75 -6.17 -1.49 -5.38
N CYS A 76 -5.48 -2.41 -4.70
CA CYS A 76 -6.02 -3.74 -4.40
C CYS A 76 -6.84 -3.77 -3.11
N GLY A 77 -6.88 -2.68 -2.33
CA GLY A 77 -7.59 -2.62 -1.04
C GLY A 77 -6.89 -3.34 0.10
N LEU A 78 -5.78 -4.02 -0.17
CA LEU A 78 -4.94 -4.67 0.83
C LEU A 78 -3.84 -3.73 1.33
N ILE A 79 -3.56 -3.77 2.63
CA ILE A 79 -2.56 -2.91 3.28
C ILE A 79 -1.53 -3.80 3.98
N ALA A 80 -0.25 -3.54 3.72
CA ALA A 80 0.87 -4.12 4.45
C ALA A 80 0.94 -3.46 5.82
N GLY A 81 0.33 -4.09 6.82
CA GLY A 81 0.31 -3.62 8.20
C GLY A 81 1.72 -3.39 8.71
N GLU A 82 2.62 -4.37 8.59
CA GLU A 82 3.99 -4.25 9.08
C GLU A 82 4.75 -3.06 8.47
N VAL A 83 4.63 -2.87 7.14
CA VAL A 83 5.27 -1.74 6.43
C VAL A 83 4.66 -0.41 6.84
N ARG A 84 3.33 -0.36 6.99
CA ARG A 84 2.60 0.82 7.44
C ARG A 84 3.01 1.20 8.86
N ASP A 85 2.98 0.27 9.80
CA ASP A 85 3.32 0.51 11.20
C ASP A 85 4.78 0.95 11.35
N LYS A 86 5.71 0.30 10.63
CA LYS A 86 7.12 0.76 10.59
C LYS A 86 7.24 2.18 10.05
N ALA A 87 6.54 2.51 8.97
CA ALA A 87 6.58 3.85 8.41
C ALA A 87 5.95 4.91 9.33
N LEU A 88 4.85 4.56 10.03
CA LEU A 88 4.19 5.45 10.99
C LEU A 88 5.03 5.66 12.25
N ASP A 89 5.73 4.62 12.71
CA ASP A 89 6.63 4.65 13.88
C ASP A 89 8.00 5.26 13.56
N ALA A 90 8.17 5.85 12.36
CA ALA A 90 9.44 6.36 11.83
C ALA A 90 10.60 5.33 11.84
N LYS A 91 10.27 4.04 11.87
CA LYS A 91 11.23 2.94 11.75
C LYS A 91 11.64 2.77 10.29
N ARG A 92 12.88 2.33 10.06
CA ARG A 92 13.38 2.05 8.71
C ARG A 92 12.65 0.82 8.14
N VAL A 93 11.83 1.04 7.12
CA VAL A 93 11.29 -0.03 6.29
C VAL A 93 12.43 -0.60 5.45
N THR A 94 12.68 -1.91 5.55
CA THR A 94 13.73 -2.58 4.78
C THR A 94 13.18 -3.20 3.51
N ASN A 95 14.07 -3.45 2.54
CA ASN A 95 13.69 -4.16 1.31
C ASN A 95 13.16 -5.58 1.59
N ASN A 96 13.68 -6.24 2.64
CA ASN A 96 13.22 -7.57 3.04
C ASN A 96 11.77 -7.54 3.55
N ASP A 97 11.45 -6.57 4.40
CA ASP A 97 10.08 -6.35 4.90
C ASP A 97 9.09 -6.15 3.74
N VAL A 98 9.45 -5.26 2.80
CA VAL A 98 8.61 -4.98 1.63
C VAL A 98 8.40 -6.22 0.79
N ARG A 99 9.45 -7.00 0.49
CA ARG A 99 9.32 -8.21 -0.33
C ARG A 99 8.43 -9.25 0.32
N LYS A 100 8.64 -9.50 1.63
CA LYS A 100 7.87 -10.49 2.39
C LYS A 100 6.40 -10.11 2.41
N GLU A 101 6.09 -8.88 2.80
CA GLU A 101 4.71 -8.40 2.89
C GLU A 101 4.04 -8.30 1.53
N LEU A 102 4.75 -7.78 0.51
CA LEU A 102 4.24 -7.72 -0.86
C LEU A 102 3.83 -9.11 -1.34
N LYS A 103 4.71 -10.12 -1.18
CA LYS A 103 4.43 -11.50 -1.59
C LYS A 103 3.19 -12.04 -0.86
N SER A 104 3.14 -11.91 0.46
CA SER A 104 2.01 -12.41 1.26
C SER A 104 0.68 -11.73 0.90
N LEU A 105 0.68 -10.43 0.56
CA LEU A 105 -0.54 -9.74 0.13
C LEU A 105 -0.96 -10.13 -1.29
N VAL A 106 0.00 -10.34 -2.20
CA VAL A 106 -0.31 -10.83 -3.56
C VAL A 106 -0.87 -12.25 -3.50
N GLU A 107 -0.30 -13.13 -2.68
CA GLU A 107 -0.81 -14.49 -2.46
C GLU A 107 -2.24 -14.47 -1.89
N LYS A 108 -2.52 -13.58 -0.92
CA LYS A 108 -3.89 -13.38 -0.41
C LYS A 108 -4.85 -12.92 -1.49
N LEU A 109 -4.46 -11.93 -2.29
CA LEU A 109 -5.28 -11.42 -3.40
C LEU A 109 -5.59 -12.50 -4.43
N GLU A 110 -4.61 -13.36 -4.75
CA GLU A 110 -4.79 -14.46 -5.69
C GLU A 110 -5.69 -15.55 -5.10
N SER A 111 -5.50 -15.88 -3.82
CA SER A 111 -6.34 -16.84 -3.08
C SER A 111 -7.80 -16.39 -2.96
N GLU A 112 -8.08 -15.09 -2.91
CA GLU A 112 -9.45 -14.55 -2.89
C GLU A 112 -10.11 -14.58 -4.28
N ILE A 113 -9.32 -14.56 -5.36
CA ILE A 113 -9.83 -14.53 -6.75
C ILE A 113 -10.00 -15.95 -7.33
N LEU A 114 -9.25 -16.94 -6.85
CA LEU A 114 -9.33 -18.34 -7.29
C LEU A 114 -10.67 -19.07 -7.03
N PRO A 115 -11.44 -18.84 -5.95
CA PRO A 115 -12.72 -19.54 -5.76
C PRO A 115 -13.85 -19.04 -6.68
N ILE A 116 -13.68 -17.90 -7.37
CA ILE A 116 -14.75 -17.28 -8.18
C ILE A 116 -14.68 -17.65 -9.67
N LYS A 117 -13.55 -18.20 -10.14
CA LYS A 117 -13.41 -18.62 -11.55
C LYS A 117 -13.92 -20.04 -11.84
N GLU A 118 -14.25 -20.82 -10.81
CA GLU A 118 -14.69 -22.22 -10.96
C GLU A 118 -16.22 -22.39 -10.83
N VAL A 119 -17.00 -21.32 -11.04
CA VAL A 119 -18.47 -21.42 -11.15
C VAL A 119 -18.90 -20.78 -12.47
N GLY A 120 -18.60 -21.45 -13.57
CA GLY A 120 -18.89 -20.90 -14.90
C GLY A 120 -18.50 -21.78 -16.07
N LEU A 121 -18.62 -23.11 -15.94
CA LEU A 121 -18.72 -23.99 -17.11
C LEU A 121 -19.84 -24.99 -16.83
N ILE A 122 -21.07 -24.60 -17.18
CA ILE A 122 -22.14 -25.57 -17.40
C ILE A 122 -21.77 -26.21 -18.74
N PRO A 123 -21.43 -27.51 -18.82
CA PRO A 123 -21.37 -28.18 -20.11
C PRO A 123 -22.83 -28.30 -20.59
N ASP A 124 -23.26 -27.38 -21.44
CA ASP A 124 -24.47 -27.59 -22.24
C ASP A 124 -24.24 -28.84 -23.09
N GLY A 125 -25.02 -29.88 -22.76
CA GLY A 125 -25.16 -31.09 -23.55
C GLY A 125 -25.98 -30.89 -24.81
#